data_AF-A0A1Q2L3U8-F1
#
_entry.id   AF-A0A1Q2L3U8-F1
#
_cell.length_a   1.000
_cell.length_b   1.000
_cell.length_c   1.000
_cell.angle_alpha   90.00
_cell.angle_beta   90.00
_cell.angle_gamma   90.00
#
_symmetry.space_group_name_H-M   'P 1'
#
loop_
_entity.id
_entity.type
_entity.pdbx_description
1 polymer ?
#
loop_
_entity_poly.entity_id
_entity_poly.type
_entity_poly.pdbx_seq_one_letter_code
_entity_poly.pdbx_strand_id
1 'polypeptide(L)'
;MLTLLVVVSFIVSVVSIIVALSTGKPKTYWIAVGSLYVFSMLSGFSLGQLTIAFVLVLLLLAIGSTVKLMKNATQFTAWLGAGILFSVVMMSYVDDRWLFFPMSLIN
;
A
#
# COMPACT_ATOMS: atom_id res chain seq x y z
N MET A 1 -21.02 6.15 -10.01
CA MET A 1 -20.21 6.92 -9.03
C MET A 1 -19.05 6.09 -8.47
N LEU A 2 -19.29 4.87 -7.96
CA LEU A 2 -18.25 4.00 -7.40
C LEU A 2 -17.17 3.60 -8.44
N THR A 3 -17.56 3.29 -9.67
CA THR A 3 -16.62 2.98 -10.77
C THR A 3 -15.65 4.13 -11.06
N LEU A 4 -16.12 5.38 -10.97
CA LEU A 4 -15.26 6.55 -11.15
C LEU A 4 -14.22 6.64 -10.03
N LEU A 5 -14.62 6.39 -8.77
CA LEU A 5 -13.70 6.37 -7.63
C LEU A 5 -12.66 5.26 -7.76
N VAL A 6 -13.04 4.07 -8.23
CA VAL A 6 -12.12 2.96 -8.50
C VAL A 6 -11.07 3.38 -9.54
N VAL A 7 -11.49 3.94 -10.66
CA VAL A 7 -10.57 4.36 -11.73
C VAL A 7 -9.64 5.49 -11.27
N VAL A 8 -10.18 6.50 -10.59
CA VAL A 8 -9.38 7.63 -10.09
C VAL A 8 -8.39 7.18 -9.02
N SER A 9 -8.83 6.38 -8.04
CA SER A 9 -7.94 5.85 -7.00
C SER A 9 -6.83 4.98 -7.59
N PHE A 10 -7.14 4.17 -8.60
CA PHE A 10 -6.14 3.40 -9.33
C PHE A 10 -5.11 4.30 -10.03
N ILE A 11 -5.54 5.27 -10.83
CA ILE A 11 -4.63 6.19 -11.53
C ILE A 11 -3.74 6.94 -10.54
N VAL A 12 -4.34 7.49 -9.47
CA VAL A 12 -3.59 8.20 -8.43
C VAL A 12 -2.59 7.26 -7.76
N SER A 13 -2.95 6.00 -7.49
CA SER A 13 -2.04 5.02 -6.89
C SER A 13 -0.84 4.73 -7.79
N VAL A 14 -1.06 4.46 -9.08
CA VAL A 14 0.02 4.16 -10.03
C VAL A 14 0.97 5.35 -10.15
N VAL A 15 0.44 6.56 -10.37
CA VAL A 15 1.26 7.77 -10.47
C VAL A 15 2.03 8.01 -9.17
N SER A 16 1.38 7.85 -8.01
CA SER A 16 2.03 8.08 -6.72
C SER A 16 3.12 7.07 -6.42
N ILE A 17 2.93 5.79 -6.79
CA ILE A 17 3.96 4.75 -6.66
C ILE A 17 5.18 5.11 -7.50
N ILE A 18 4.98 5.46 -8.78
CA ILE A 18 6.09 5.84 -9.67
C ILE A 18 6.85 7.03 -9.07
N VAL A 19 6.15 8.09 -8.66
CA VAL A 19 6.77 9.28 -8.06
C VAL A 19 7.45 8.94 -6.73
N ALA A 20 6.88 8.07 -5.90
CA ALA A 20 7.47 7.64 -4.63
C ALA A 20 8.79 6.89 -4.83
N LEU A 21 8.83 5.95 -5.78
CA LEU A 21 10.03 5.20 -6.12
C LEU A 21 11.11 6.10 -6.75
N SER A 22 10.73 7.07 -7.60
CA SER A 22 11.69 7.98 -8.22
C SER A 22 12.24 9.05 -7.27
N THR A 23 11.43 9.56 -6.35
CA THR A 23 11.83 10.69 -5.48
C THR A 23 12.32 10.26 -4.10
N GLY A 24 11.92 9.07 -3.63
CA GLY A 24 12.22 8.59 -2.29
C GLY A 24 11.55 9.39 -1.16
N LYS A 25 10.67 10.35 -1.48
CA LYS A 25 10.11 11.28 -0.49
C LYS A 25 9.02 10.60 0.35
N PRO A 26 8.97 10.82 1.69
CA PRO A 26 7.99 10.16 2.55
C PRO A 26 6.53 10.47 2.15
N LYS A 27 6.25 11.73 1.81
CA LYS A 27 4.89 12.18 1.46
C LYS A 27 4.31 11.42 0.27
N THR A 28 5.12 11.10 -0.74
CA THR A 28 4.64 10.43 -1.96
C THR A 28 4.36 8.95 -1.71
N TYR A 29 5.14 8.29 -0.84
CA TYR A 29 4.79 6.95 -0.34
C TYR A 29 3.45 6.94 0.41
N TRP A 30 3.20 7.90 1.29
CA TRP A 30 1.92 7.97 2.01
C TRP A 30 0.71 8.18 1.09
N ILE A 31 0.85 9.00 0.04
CA ILE A 31 -0.21 9.17 -0.97
C ILE A 31 -0.43 7.85 -1.73
N ALA A 32 0.64 7.14 -2.08
CA ALA A 32 0.57 5.83 -2.73
C ALA A 32 -0.16 4.80 -1.86
N VAL A 33 0.17 4.74 -0.55
CA VAL A 33 -0.50 3.87 0.42
C VAL A 33 -1.99 4.18 0.49
N GLY A 34 -2.36 5.45 0.72
CA GLY A 34 -3.76 5.83 0.88
C GLY A 34 -4.60 5.58 -0.37
N SER A 35 -4.08 5.96 -1.55
CA SER A 35 -4.81 5.77 -2.82
C SER A 35 -4.95 4.30 -3.21
N LEU A 36 -3.90 3.49 -3.05
CA LEU A 36 -3.96 2.07 -3.34
C LEU A 36 -4.84 1.32 -2.34
N TYR A 37 -4.89 1.77 -1.09
CA TYR A 37 -5.78 1.21 -0.06
C TYR A 37 -7.26 1.45 -0.39
N VAL A 38 -7.61 2.67 -0.80
CA VAL A 38 -8.97 2.98 -1.28
C VAL A 38 -9.31 2.15 -2.51
N PHE A 39 -8.39 2.02 -3.47
CA PHE A 39 -8.60 1.15 -4.63
C PHE A 39 -8.84 -0.30 -4.21
N SER A 40 -8.01 -0.81 -3.29
CA SER A 40 -8.10 -2.17 -2.77
C SER A 40 -9.48 -2.48 -2.20
N MET A 41 -10.02 -1.60 -1.36
CA MET A 41 -11.37 -1.73 -0.80
C MET A 41 -12.48 -1.75 -1.85
N LEU A 42 -12.33 -0.97 -2.93
CA LEU A 42 -13.37 -0.81 -3.94
C LEU A 42 -13.27 -1.82 -5.09
N SER A 43 -12.13 -2.50 -5.25
CA SER A 43 -11.83 -3.37 -6.40
C SER A 43 -12.40 -4.80 -6.32
N GLY A 44 -13.13 -5.12 -5.23
CA GLY A 44 -13.71 -6.45 -4.98
C GLY A 44 -12.71 -7.41 -4.32
N PHE A 45 -13.17 -8.58 -3.87
CA PHE A 45 -12.40 -9.45 -2.96
C PHE A 45 -11.02 -9.86 -3.53
N SER A 46 -10.96 -10.49 -4.71
CA SER A 46 -9.70 -11.01 -5.24
C SER A 46 -8.67 -9.92 -5.57
N LEU A 47 -9.11 -8.84 -6.23
CA LEU A 47 -8.21 -7.71 -6.56
C LEU A 47 -7.84 -6.91 -5.32
N GLY A 48 -8.77 -6.76 -4.39
CA GLY A 48 -8.55 -6.14 -3.09
C GLY A 48 -7.48 -6.88 -2.30
N GLN A 49 -7.57 -8.20 -2.23
CA GLN A 49 -6.62 -9.04 -1.49
C GLN A 49 -5.20 -8.99 -2.08
N LEU A 50 -5.07 -8.92 -3.41
CA LEU A 50 -3.76 -8.74 -4.04
C LEU A 50 -3.21 -7.32 -3.77
N THR A 51 -4.05 -6.31 -3.89
CA THR A 51 -3.62 -4.91 -3.78
C THR A 51 -3.33 -4.49 -2.35
N ILE A 52 -4.03 -5.06 -1.36
CA ILE A 52 -3.73 -4.82 0.06
C ILE A 52 -2.34 -5.36 0.41
N ALA A 53 -1.93 -6.48 -0.19
CA ALA A 53 -0.57 -6.98 0.00
C ALA A 53 0.47 -5.94 -0.45
N PHE A 54 0.24 -5.26 -1.58
CA PHE A 54 1.09 -4.15 -2.04
C PHE A 54 0.99 -2.91 -1.15
N VAL A 55 -0.19 -2.59 -0.61
CA VAL A 55 -0.37 -1.50 0.36
C VAL A 55 0.52 -1.71 1.58
N LEU A 56 0.59 -2.93 2.12
CA LEU A 56 1.43 -3.25 3.28
C LEU A 56 2.93 -3.08 2.98
N VAL A 57 3.36 -3.48 1.78
CA VAL A 57 4.75 -3.24 1.33
C VAL A 57 5.04 -1.74 1.26
N LEU A 58 4.17 -0.97 0.60
CA LEU A 58 4.30 0.48 0.47
C LEU A 58 4.24 1.18 1.83
N LEU A 59 3.44 0.66 2.77
CA LEU A 59 3.35 1.17 4.14
C LEU A 59 4.69 1.04 4.86
N LEU A 60 5.34 -0.12 4.75
CA LEU A 60 6.65 -0.32 5.36
C LEU A 60 7.71 0.60 4.74
N LEU A 61 7.68 0.79 3.42
CA LEU A 61 8.54 1.76 2.72
C LEU A 61 8.24 3.20 3.13
N ALA A 62 6.97 3.57 3.31
CA ALA A 62 6.56 4.89 3.78
C ALA A 62 7.13 5.18 5.18
N ILE A 63 7.05 4.19 6.09
CA ILE A 63 7.63 4.26 7.42
C ILE A 63 9.15 4.43 7.31
N GLY A 64 9.84 3.52 6.61
CA GLY A 64 11.30 3.56 6.42
C GLY A 64 11.79 4.88 5.82
N SER A 65 11.02 5.47 4.89
CA SER A 65 11.31 6.78 4.30
C SER A 65 11.12 7.90 5.31
N THR A 66 10.02 7.87 6.08
CA THR A 66 9.69 8.88 7.10
C THR A 66 10.76 8.96 8.18
N VAL A 67 11.26 7.81 8.65
CA VAL A 67 12.34 7.77 9.66
C VAL A 67 13.75 7.89 9.06
N LYS A 68 13.87 8.17 7.75
CA LYS A 68 15.13 8.36 7.03
C LYS A 68 16.10 7.17 7.15
N LEU A 69 15.56 5.95 7.22
CA LEU A 69 16.33 4.70 7.28
C LEU A 69 16.66 4.13 5.89
N MET A 70 16.16 4.74 4.81
CA MET A 70 16.43 4.36 3.42
C MET A 70 17.30 5.41 2.71
N LYS A 71 18.60 5.39 2.96
CA LYS A 71 19.57 6.34 2.37
C LYS A 71 20.27 5.80 1.12
N ASN A 72 20.31 4.47 0.96
CA ASN A 72 20.95 3.80 -0.16
C ASN A 72 20.11 2.63 -0.68
N ALA A 73 20.51 2.10 -1.84
CA ALA A 73 19.79 1.02 -2.50
C ALA A 73 19.67 -0.25 -1.63
N THR A 74 20.71 -0.59 -0.85
CA THR A 74 20.70 -1.76 0.04
C THR A 74 19.70 -1.63 1.18
N GLN A 75 19.59 -0.43 1.77
CA GLN A 75 18.57 -0.18 2.80
C GLN A 75 17.18 -0.21 2.18
N PHE A 76 16.99 0.37 0.99
CA PHE A 76 15.72 0.28 0.28
C PHE A 76 15.32 -1.18 0.01
N THR A 77 16.24 -2.01 -0.50
CA THR A 77 15.95 -3.43 -0.75
C THR A 77 15.68 -4.21 0.53
N ALA A 78 16.37 -3.89 1.64
CA ALA A 78 16.08 -4.48 2.94
C ALA A 78 14.66 -4.13 3.43
N TRP A 79 14.25 -2.86 3.33
CA TRP A 79 12.89 -2.43 3.68
C TRP A 79 11.82 -3.01 2.74
N LEU A 80 12.13 -3.12 1.44
CA LEU A 80 11.25 -3.77 0.48
C LEU A 80 11.05 -5.25 0.81
N GLY A 81 12.14 -5.97 1.09
CA GLY A 81 12.10 -7.38 1.49
C GLY A 81 11.34 -7.58 2.80
N ALA A 82 11.60 -6.73 3.81
CA ALA A 82 10.85 -6.72 5.06
C ALA A 82 9.35 -6.44 4.82
N GLY A 83 9.02 -5.51 3.91
CA GLY A 83 7.65 -5.21 3.51
C GLY A 83 6.94 -6.41 2.88
N ILE A 84 7.64 -7.15 2.02
CA ILE A 84 7.09 -8.36 1.39
C ILE A 84 6.84 -9.44 2.45
N LEU A 85 7.82 -9.72 3.32
CA LEU A 85 7.65 -10.70 4.40
C LEU A 85 6.53 -10.31 5.35
N PHE A 86 6.48 -9.04 5.75
CA PHE A 86 5.42 -8.49 6.58
C PHE A 86 4.06 -8.66 5.91
N SER A 87 3.96 -8.34 4.62
CA SER A 87 2.74 -8.52 3.84
C SER A 87 2.29 -9.99 3.83
N VAL A 88 3.18 -10.93 3.51
CA VAL A 88 2.85 -12.38 3.54
C VAL A 88 2.35 -12.82 4.92
N VAL A 89 3.00 -12.39 6.00
CA VAL A 89 2.57 -12.73 7.37
C VAL A 89 1.18 -12.15 7.65
N MET A 90 0.96 -10.87 7.34
CA MET A 90 -0.34 -10.23 7.57
C MET A 90 -1.44 -10.92 6.76
N MET A 91 -1.21 -11.22 5.48
CA MET A 91 -2.18 -11.90 4.62
C MET A 91 -2.49 -13.34 5.04
N SER A 92 -1.58 -13.99 5.77
CA SER A 92 -1.74 -15.40 6.19
C SER A 92 -2.44 -15.53 7.54
N TYR A 93 -2.23 -14.57 8.44
CA TYR A 93 -2.64 -14.68 9.85
C TYR A 93 -3.68 -13.64 10.29
N VAL A 94 -3.81 -12.53 9.57
CA VAL A 94 -4.76 -11.46 9.92
C VAL A 94 -6.05 -11.67 9.13
N ASP A 95 -7.17 -11.67 9.84
CA ASP A 95 -8.50 -11.76 9.25
C ASP A 95 -8.76 -10.56 8.31
N ASP A 96 -9.38 -10.82 7.17
CA ASP A 96 -9.76 -9.83 6.15
C ASP A 96 -10.49 -8.62 6.76
N ARG A 97 -11.28 -8.83 7.83
CA ARG A 97 -11.97 -7.75 8.56
C ARG A 97 -11.02 -6.64 9.02
N TRP A 98 -9.80 -6.98 9.42
CA TRP A 98 -8.79 -6.02 9.86
C TRP A 98 -7.97 -5.46 8.71
N LEU A 99 -7.74 -6.26 7.65
CA LEU A 99 -7.01 -5.84 6.46
C LEU A 99 -7.79 -4.80 5.63
N PHE A 100 -9.12 -4.81 5.70
CA PHE A 100 -9.99 -3.89 4.96
C PHE A 100 -10.75 -2.91 5.88
N PHE A 101 -10.20 -2.54 7.04
CA PHE A 101 -10.85 -1.56 7.93
C PHE A 101 -10.84 -0.14 7.31
N PRO A 102 -11.98 0.55 7.09
CA PRO A 102 -13.23 0.43 7.84
C PRO A 102 -14.39 -0.26 7.11
N MET A 103 -14.18 -0.96 5.98
CA MET A 103 -15.29 -1.65 5.29
C MET A 103 -16.00 -2.67 6.20
N SER A 104 -15.29 -3.21 7.19
CA SER A 104 -15.85 -4.08 8.24
C SER A 104 -16.86 -3.39 9.17
N LEU A 105 -16.97 -2.07 9.18
CA LEU A 105 -17.94 -1.33 10.01
C LEU A 105 -19.32 -1.22 9.35
N ILE A 106 -19.41 -1.49 8.05
CA ILE A 106 -20.62 -1.28 7.23
C ILE A 106 -21.28 -2.60 6.83
N ASN A 107 -20.58 -3.74 7.01
CA ASN A 107 -21.07 -5.10 6.82
C ASN A 107 -21.41 -5.76 8.16
#